data_AF-A0A662KD46-F1
#
_entry.id   AF-A0A662KD46-F1
#
_cell.length_a   1.000
_cell.length_b   1.000
_cell.length_c   1.000
_cell.angle_alpha   90.00
_cell.angle_beta   90.00
_cell.angle_gamma   90.00
#
_symmetry.space_group_name_H-M   'P 1'
#
loop_
_entity.id
_entity.type
_entity.pdbx_description
1 polymer ?
#
loop_
_entity_poly.entity_id
_entity_poly.type
_entity_poly.pdbx_seq_one_letter_code
_entity_poly.pdbx_strand_id
1 'polypeptide(L)'
;MKRKATLFSIFAVGIILLSTPSSAYLERRSKLLEYQPITLDVNDTLLVLSIVAFSIALICYTTGVFSEMIAKELKPWHVKIFWLGFLFEICGAIPMFLRSEKGNVSLHKIVGAIGLALIIAHNVLASIAIRTNLDIVLRMFPKFSAFVYAIWLIAFVTGMIIGMKKAREHSCVAF
;
A
#
# COMPACT_ATOMS: atom_id res chain seq x y z
N MET A 1 53.10 -59.59 -21.55
CA MET A 1 51.97 -58.63 -21.63
C MET A 1 52.45 -57.23 -21.25
N LYS A 2 52.72 -56.35 -22.22
CA LYS A 2 53.16 -54.96 -21.98
C LYS A 2 51.97 -54.01 -22.20
N ARG A 3 51.48 -53.36 -21.14
CA ARG A 3 50.43 -52.31 -21.23
C ARG A 3 51.00 -51.09 -21.95
N LYS A 4 50.58 -50.84 -23.19
CA LYS A 4 50.76 -49.53 -23.83
C LYS A 4 49.65 -48.61 -23.30
N ALA A 5 49.97 -47.82 -22.28
CA ALA A 5 49.10 -46.71 -21.88
C ALA A 5 49.14 -45.67 -23.00
N THR A 6 48.01 -45.52 -23.69
CA THR A 6 47.86 -44.67 -24.88
C THR A 6 47.91 -43.20 -24.45
N LEU A 7 48.91 -42.45 -24.95
CA LEU A 7 49.09 -41.00 -24.78
C LEU A 7 47.80 -40.19 -25.05
N PHE A 8 46.89 -40.70 -25.88
CA PHE A 8 45.58 -40.10 -26.18
C PHE A 8 44.65 -40.01 -24.96
N SER A 9 44.75 -40.95 -24.01
CA SER A 9 43.95 -40.93 -22.78
C SER A 9 44.43 -39.84 -21.81
N ILE A 10 45.71 -39.52 -21.79
CA ILE A 10 46.29 -38.48 -20.94
C ILE A 10 45.88 -37.09 -21.46
N PHE A 11 45.88 -36.89 -22.79
CA PHE A 11 45.48 -35.63 -23.41
C PHE A 11 43.98 -35.34 -23.24
N ALA A 12 43.14 -36.38 -23.35
CA ALA A 12 41.70 -36.27 -23.09
C ALA A 12 41.39 -35.88 -21.64
N VAL A 13 42.08 -36.47 -20.66
CA VAL A 13 41.95 -36.11 -19.23
C VAL A 13 42.47 -34.70 -18.95
N GLY A 14 43.54 -34.27 -19.61
CA GLY A 14 44.08 -32.92 -19.51
C GLY A 14 43.13 -31.83 -20.02
N ILE A 15 42.44 -32.08 -21.14
CA ILE A 15 41.42 -31.17 -21.68
C ILE A 15 40.19 -31.12 -20.77
N ILE A 16 39.76 -32.26 -20.21
CA ILE A 16 38.63 -32.30 -19.26
C ILE A 16 38.95 -31.53 -17.98
N LEU A 17 40.17 -31.65 -17.43
CA LEU A 17 40.60 -30.89 -16.24
C LEU A 17 40.77 -29.38 -16.50
N LEU A 18 41.15 -28.97 -17.71
CA LEU A 18 41.21 -27.56 -18.12
C LEU A 18 39.83 -26.96 -18.42
N SER A 19 38.79 -27.80 -18.61
CA SER A 19 37.42 -27.37 -18.91
C SER A 19 36.54 -27.27 -17.67
N THR A 20 36.96 -27.84 -16.53
CA THR A 20 36.21 -27.74 -15.27
C THR A 20 36.42 -26.35 -14.66
N PRO A 21 35.38 -25.50 -14.58
CA PRO A 21 35.50 -24.22 -13.88
C PRO A 21 35.93 -24.47 -12.42
N SER A 22 36.91 -23.72 -11.95
CA SER A 22 37.42 -23.77 -10.56
C SER A 22 36.25 -23.73 -9.57
N SER A 23 36.31 -24.50 -8.48
CA SER A 23 35.29 -24.48 -7.42
C SER A 23 35.06 -23.06 -6.89
N ALA A 24 36.10 -22.23 -6.86
CA ALA A 24 36.02 -20.81 -6.51
C ALA A 24 35.23 -19.97 -7.53
N TYR A 25 35.28 -20.33 -8.82
CA TYR A 25 34.45 -19.72 -9.86
C TYR A 25 32.99 -20.15 -9.72
N LEU A 26 32.75 -21.43 -9.41
CA LEU A 26 31.39 -21.95 -9.17
C LEU A 26 30.76 -21.35 -7.91
N GLU A 27 31.53 -21.18 -6.83
CA GLU A 27 31.07 -20.53 -5.60
C GLU A 27 30.82 -19.02 -5.78
N ARG A 28 31.69 -18.33 -6.53
CA ARG A 28 31.47 -16.93 -6.88
C ARG A 28 30.25 -16.75 -7.79
N ARG A 29 30.08 -17.65 -8.76
CA ARG A 29 28.90 -17.67 -9.64
C ARG A 29 27.63 -18.03 -8.87
N SER A 30 27.67 -18.95 -7.90
CA SER A 30 26.51 -19.24 -7.05
C SER A 30 26.14 -18.02 -6.20
N LYS A 31 27.12 -17.30 -5.62
CA LYS A 31 26.89 -16.04 -4.90
C LYS A 31 26.36 -14.91 -5.80
N LEU A 32 26.79 -14.85 -7.06
CA LEU A 32 26.28 -13.88 -8.05
C LEU A 32 24.92 -14.26 -8.64
N LEU A 33 24.56 -15.55 -8.66
CA LEU A 33 23.22 -16.03 -9.07
C LEU A 33 22.23 -15.99 -7.91
N GLU A 34 22.71 -15.98 -6.67
CA GLU A 34 21.95 -15.70 -5.45
C GLU A 34 21.77 -14.19 -5.22
N TYR A 35 22.48 -13.34 -5.98
CA TYR A 35 22.19 -11.91 -6.07
C TYR A 35 20.79 -11.73 -6.65
N GLN A 36 19.80 -11.66 -5.76
CA GLN A 36 18.46 -11.26 -6.12
C GLN A 36 18.55 -9.83 -6.65
N PRO A 37 18.24 -9.57 -7.94
CA PRO A 37 18.07 -8.20 -8.38
C PRO A 37 17.03 -7.54 -7.46
N ILE A 38 17.18 -6.24 -7.17
CA ILE A 38 16.12 -5.46 -6.50
C ILE A 38 14.94 -5.43 -7.47
N THR A 39 14.16 -6.51 -7.48
CA THR A 39 12.82 -6.55 -8.02
C THR A 39 12.00 -5.92 -6.92
N LEU A 40 11.65 -4.63 -7.09
CA LEU A 40 10.54 -4.08 -6.33
C LEU A 40 9.37 -5.02 -6.55
N ASP A 41 9.04 -5.81 -5.53
CA ASP A 41 7.95 -6.74 -5.63
C ASP A 41 6.71 -5.94 -6.00
N VAL A 42 5.90 -6.49 -6.90
CA VAL A 42 4.64 -5.85 -7.30
C VAL A 42 3.79 -5.55 -6.07
N ASN A 43 3.87 -6.39 -5.03
CA ASN A 43 3.20 -6.15 -3.78
C ASN A 43 3.73 -4.92 -3.04
N ASP A 44 5.05 -4.73 -2.96
CA ASP A 44 5.65 -3.57 -2.28
C ASP A 44 5.30 -2.27 -3.00
N THR A 45 5.30 -2.30 -4.33
CA THR A 45 4.86 -1.19 -5.17
C THR A 45 3.39 -0.83 -4.88
N LEU A 46 2.51 -1.83 -4.80
CA LEU A 46 1.10 -1.64 -4.46
C LEU A 46 0.90 -1.03 -3.06
N LEU A 47 1.73 -1.39 -2.09
CA LEU A 47 1.67 -0.83 -0.74
C LEU A 47 2.11 0.64 -0.70
N VAL A 48 3.18 0.99 -1.42
CA VAL A 48 3.61 2.38 -1.57
C VAL A 48 2.52 3.22 -2.23
N LEU A 49 1.89 2.70 -3.30
CA LEU A 49 0.76 3.36 -3.96
C LEU A 49 -0.42 3.60 -3.00
N SER A 50 -0.76 2.61 -2.16
CA SER A 50 -1.79 2.78 -1.13
C SER A 50 -1.45 3.90 -0.15
N ILE A 51 -0.21 3.97 0.35
CA ILE A 51 0.22 5.01 1.28
C ILE A 51 0.13 6.40 0.65
N VAL A 52 0.61 6.55 -0.60
CA VAL A 52 0.55 7.81 -1.32
C VAL A 52 -0.91 8.23 -1.55
N ALA A 53 -1.76 7.31 -1.99
CA ALA A 53 -3.18 7.58 -2.21
C ALA A 53 -3.89 8.02 -0.93
N PHE A 54 -3.73 7.31 0.19
CA PHE A 54 -4.31 7.71 1.46
C PHE A 54 -3.76 9.03 2.00
N SER A 55 -2.50 9.36 1.71
CA SER A 55 -1.91 10.66 2.08
C SER A 55 -2.56 11.80 1.31
N ILE A 56 -2.84 11.61 0.02
CA ILE A 56 -3.57 12.60 -0.79
C ILE A 56 -5.03 12.72 -0.31
N ALA A 57 -5.68 11.59 0.02
CA ALA A 57 -7.03 11.58 0.59
C ALA A 57 -7.09 12.36 1.91
N LEU A 58 -6.12 12.14 2.81
CA LEU A 58 -5.96 12.88 4.06
C LEU A 58 -5.89 14.39 3.80
N ILE A 59 -5.02 14.84 2.89
CA ILE A 59 -4.89 16.27 2.56
C ILE A 59 -6.21 16.83 2.02
N CYS A 60 -6.90 16.10 1.14
CA CYS A 60 -8.18 16.52 0.58
C CYS A 60 -9.25 16.67 1.67
N TYR A 61 -9.40 15.67 2.54
CA TYR A 61 -10.40 15.70 3.61
C TYR A 61 -10.08 16.75 4.67
N THR A 62 -8.84 16.83 5.14
CA THR A 62 -8.43 17.88 6.07
C THR A 62 -8.72 19.26 5.48
N THR A 63 -8.34 19.49 4.21
CA THR A 63 -8.60 20.78 3.56
C THR A 63 -10.10 21.07 3.45
N GLY A 64 -10.90 20.12 2.97
CA GLY A 64 -12.34 20.31 2.80
C GLY A 64 -13.11 20.52 4.10
N VAL A 65 -12.82 19.73 5.14
CA VAL A 65 -13.49 19.84 6.45
C VAL A 65 -13.08 21.12 7.16
N PHE A 66 -11.79 21.46 7.17
CA PHE A 66 -11.36 22.69 7.86
C PHE A 66 -11.84 23.94 7.12
N SER A 67 -11.81 23.95 5.78
CA SER A 67 -12.26 25.12 5.02
C SER A 67 -13.73 25.40 5.21
N GLU A 68 -14.59 24.37 5.24
CA GLU A 68 -16.01 24.57 5.48
C GLU A 68 -16.33 24.91 6.93
N MET A 69 -15.57 24.39 7.90
CA MET A 69 -15.70 24.76 9.30
C MET A 69 -15.38 26.24 9.50
N ILE A 70 -14.31 26.74 8.86
CA ILE A 70 -13.93 28.15 8.90
C ILE A 70 -14.97 29.01 8.20
N ALA A 71 -15.44 28.58 7.03
CA ALA A 71 -16.47 29.31 6.28
C ALA A 71 -17.87 29.23 6.95
N LYS A 72 -18.09 28.27 7.85
CA LYS A 72 -19.38 27.92 8.47
C LYS A 72 -20.48 27.62 7.46
N GLU A 73 -20.10 27.24 6.24
CA GLU A 73 -20.99 27.00 5.13
C GLU A 73 -20.41 25.95 4.19
N LEU A 74 -21.27 25.09 3.64
CA LEU A 74 -20.90 24.15 2.60
C LEU A 74 -20.97 24.85 1.24
N LYS A 75 -19.87 24.81 0.47
CA LYS A 75 -19.76 25.38 -0.88
C LYS A 75 -19.61 24.27 -1.92
N PRO A 76 -19.99 24.52 -3.19
CA PRO A 76 -19.82 23.54 -4.26
C PRO A 76 -18.37 23.05 -4.44
N TRP A 77 -17.37 23.88 -4.13
CA TRP A 77 -15.97 23.47 -4.23
C TRP A 77 -15.55 22.49 -3.11
N HIS A 78 -16.14 22.58 -1.91
CA HIS A 78 -15.93 21.59 -0.84
C HIS A 78 -16.40 20.21 -1.34
N VAL A 79 -17.55 20.15 -2.00
CA VAL A 79 -18.05 18.88 -2.58
C VAL A 79 -17.04 18.30 -3.57
N LYS A 80 -16.43 19.13 -4.44
CA LYS A 80 -15.39 18.67 -5.38
C LYS A 80 -14.17 18.09 -4.65
N ILE A 81 -13.67 18.74 -3.59
CA ILE A 81 -12.50 18.25 -2.86
C ILE A 81 -12.81 16.97 -2.08
N PHE A 82 -14.02 16.83 -1.55
CA PHE A 82 -14.47 15.62 -0.88
C PHE A 82 -14.57 14.42 -1.84
N TRP A 83 -15.09 14.62 -3.05
CA TRP A 83 -15.12 13.58 -4.07
C TRP A 83 -13.72 13.21 -4.57
N LEU A 84 -12.82 14.20 -4.69
CA LEU A 84 -11.42 13.94 -5.03
C LEU A 84 -10.74 13.08 -3.95
N GLY A 85 -10.91 13.43 -2.68
CA GLY A 85 -10.41 12.63 -1.56
C GLY A 85 -10.95 11.20 -1.59
N PHE A 86 -12.24 11.03 -1.88
CA PHE A 86 -12.88 9.71 -1.98
C PHE A 86 -12.38 8.86 -3.15
N LEU A 87 -12.02 9.48 -4.27
CA LEU A 87 -11.38 8.76 -5.36
C LEU A 87 -10.04 8.17 -4.91
N PHE A 88 -9.21 8.96 -4.25
CA PHE A 88 -7.92 8.50 -3.72
C PHE A 88 -8.08 7.46 -2.60
N GLU A 89 -9.10 7.61 -1.74
CA GLU A 89 -9.47 6.60 -0.73
C GLU A 89 -9.74 5.23 -1.37
N ILE A 90 -10.58 5.18 -2.41
CA ILE A 90 -10.86 3.93 -3.13
C ILE A 90 -9.59 3.37 -3.76
N CYS A 91 -8.80 4.21 -4.44
CA CYS A 91 -7.54 3.79 -5.06
C CYS A 91 -6.56 3.22 -4.03
N GLY A 92 -6.50 3.79 -2.83
CA GLY A 92 -5.65 3.29 -1.74
C GLY A 92 -6.18 2.00 -1.10
N ALA A 93 -7.50 1.85 -1.01
CA ALA A 93 -8.13 0.69 -0.39
C ALA A 93 -8.08 -0.57 -1.25
N ILE A 94 -8.17 -0.46 -2.58
CA ILE A 94 -8.16 -1.61 -3.50
C ILE A 94 -6.93 -2.52 -3.28
N PRO A 95 -5.68 -2.04 -3.31
CA PRO A 95 -4.52 -2.90 -3.09
C PRO A 95 -4.48 -3.52 -1.69
N MET A 96 -4.96 -2.80 -0.67
CA MET A 96 -5.09 -3.33 0.69
C MET A 96 -6.08 -4.50 0.77
N PHE A 97 -7.23 -4.38 0.10
CA PHE A 97 -8.20 -5.48 0.04
C PHE A 97 -7.66 -6.70 -0.68
N LEU A 98 -6.93 -6.50 -1.78
CA LEU A 98 -6.30 -7.60 -2.54
C LEU A 98 -5.23 -8.33 -1.71
N ARG A 99 -4.52 -7.62 -0.84
CA ARG A 99 -3.48 -8.17 0.05
C ARG A 99 -4.03 -8.77 1.34
N SER A 100 -5.30 -8.53 1.67
CA SER A 100 -5.87 -9.06 2.90
C SER A 100 -6.10 -10.56 2.79
N GLU A 101 -5.67 -11.30 3.81
CA GLU A 101 -6.05 -12.71 3.96
C GLU A 101 -7.57 -12.86 4.03
N LYS A 102 -8.11 -13.84 3.30
CA LYS A 102 -9.53 -14.17 3.30
C LYS A 102 -9.90 -14.78 4.66
N GLY A 103 -10.91 -14.22 5.33
CA GLY A 103 -11.45 -14.75 6.60
C GLY A 103 -10.91 -14.10 7.88
N ASN A 104 -9.84 -13.31 7.83
CA ASN A 104 -9.35 -12.59 9.00
C ASN A 104 -10.06 -11.23 9.14
N VAL A 105 -10.95 -11.10 10.12
CA VAL A 105 -11.64 -9.84 10.46
C VAL A 105 -10.89 -9.20 11.64
N SER A 106 -10.06 -8.20 11.35
CA SER A 106 -9.42 -7.40 12.40
C SER A 106 -10.27 -6.19 12.76
N LEU A 107 -10.10 -5.67 13.98
CA LEU A 107 -10.77 -4.44 14.43
C LEU A 107 -10.55 -3.28 13.46
N HIS A 108 -9.33 -3.14 12.92
CA HIS A 108 -9.02 -2.10 11.94
C HIS A 108 -9.82 -2.26 10.64
N LYS A 109 -10.06 -3.50 10.15
CA LYS A 109 -10.90 -3.71 8.96
C LYS A 109 -12.35 -3.29 9.21
N ILE A 110 -12.87 -3.52 10.41
CA ILE A 110 -14.23 -3.09 10.80
C ILE A 110 -14.30 -1.56 10.88
N VAL A 111 -13.39 -0.94 11.63
CA VAL A 111 -13.33 0.52 11.79
C VAL A 111 -13.11 1.21 10.44
N GLY A 112 -12.24 0.65 9.59
CA GLY A 112 -12.03 1.12 8.22
C GLY A 112 -13.26 1.02 7.35
N ALA A 113 -14.01 -0.09 7.41
CA ALA A 113 -15.26 -0.24 6.66
C ALA A 113 -16.34 0.76 7.11
N ILE A 114 -16.45 1.00 8.43
CA ILE A 114 -17.35 2.01 8.98
C ILE A 114 -16.93 3.42 8.52
N GLY A 115 -15.63 3.74 8.58
CA GLY A 115 -15.08 5.01 8.09
C GLY A 115 -15.40 5.24 6.61
N LEU A 116 -15.15 4.24 5.76
CA LEU A 116 -15.44 4.32 4.33
C LEU A 116 -16.93 4.52 4.06
N ALA A 117 -17.80 3.77 4.74
CA ALA A 117 -19.25 3.92 4.62
C ALA A 117 -19.73 5.32 5.03
N LEU A 118 -19.18 5.87 6.11
CA LEU A 118 -19.48 7.23 6.57
C LEU A 118 -19.00 8.29 5.58
N ILE A 119 -17.82 8.13 4.97
CA ILE A 119 -17.31 9.04 3.94
C ILE A 119 -18.20 9.02 2.68
N ILE A 120 -18.66 7.83 2.25
CA ILE A 120 -19.60 7.72 1.13
C ILE A 120 -20.89 8.47 1.45
N ALA A 121 -21.49 8.20 2.62
CA ALA A 121 -22.70 8.86 3.06
C ALA A 121 -22.51 10.38 3.16
N HIS A 122 -21.36 10.83 3.67
CA HIS A 122 -20.98 12.23 3.75
C HIS A 122 -20.92 12.90 2.37
N ASN A 123 -20.25 12.30 1.38
CA ASN A 123 -20.12 12.86 0.05
C ASN A 123 -21.45 12.94 -0.69
N VAL A 124 -22.29 11.91 -0.54
CA VAL A 124 -23.64 11.90 -1.08
C VAL A 124 -24.48 13.00 -0.43
N LEU A 125 -24.46 13.11 0.90
CA LEU A 125 -25.20 14.13 1.63
C LEU A 125 -24.74 15.55 1.24
N ALA A 126 -23.43 15.78 1.11
CA ALA A 126 -22.89 17.06 0.66
C ALA A 126 -23.41 17.44 -0.73
N SER A 127 -23.44 16.47 -1.64
CA SER A 127 -23.93 16.64 -3.01
C SER A 127 -25.42 16.95 -3.06
N ILE A 128 -26.21 16.25 -2.24
CA ILE A 128 -27.66 16.50 -2.12
C ILE A 128 -27.90 17.88 -1.51
N ALA A 129 -27.25 18.21 -0.40
CA ALA A 129 -27.43 19.47 0.32
C ALA A 129 -27.18 20.70 -0.57
N ILE A 130 -26.13 20.67 -1.40
CA ILE A 130 -25.84 21.74 -2.37
C ILE A 130 -26.86 21.79 -3.50
N ARG A 131 -27.33 20.64 -4.02
CA ARG A 131 -28.29 20.60 -5.14
C ARG A 131 -29.68 21.04 -4.73
N THR A 132 -30.12 20.69 -3.52
CA THR A 132 -31.48 20.97 -3.03
C THR A 132 -31.58 22.25 -2.21
N ASN A 133 -30.45 22.90 -1.88
CA ASN A 133 -30.38 24.07 -1.01
C ASN A 133 -31.15 23.88 0.32
N LEU A 134 -30.97 22.71 0.94
CA LEU A 134 -31.71 22.38 2.16
C LEU A 134 -31.06 23.05 3.38
N ASP A 135 -31.62 24.18 3.82
CA ASP A 135 -31.08 25.05 4.87
C ASP A 135 -30.70 24.33 6.17
N ILE A 136 -31.54 23.41 6.64
CA ILE A 136 -31.30 22.66 7.88
C ILE A 136 -30.03 21.82 7.76
N VAL A 137 -29.85 21.14 6.61
CA VAL A 137 -28.68 20.29 6.39
C VAL A 137 -27.44 21.15 6.18
N LEU A 138 -27.51 22.21 5.39
CA LEU A 138 -26.37 23.11 5.15
C LEU A 138 -25.83 23.74 6.45
N ARG A 139 -26.71 24.11 7.39
CA ARG A 139 -26.32 24.67 8.71
C ARG A 139 -25.67 23.64 9.62
N MET A 140 -26.10 22.38 9.56
CA MET A 140 -25.58 21.30 10.39
C MET A 140 -24.37 20.59 9.79
N PHE A 141 -24.12 20.79 8.49
CA PHE A 141 -23.12 20.07 7.72
C PHE A 141 -21.70 20.18 8.31
N PRO A 142 -21.19 21.37 8.71
CA PRO A 142 -19.82 21.45 9.22
C PRO A 142 -19.58 20.63 10.51
N LYS A 143 -20.60 20.52 11.37
CA LYS A 143 -20.53 19.70 12.59
C LYS A 143 -20.55 18.20 12.25
N PHE A 144 -21.43 17.82 11.33
CA PHE A 144 -21.55 16.44 10.86
C PHE A 144 -20.26 15.98 10.16
N SER A 145 -19.72 16.81 9.27
CA SER A 145 -18.47 16.56 8.56
C SER A 145 -17.28 16.42 9.50
N ALA A 146 -17.13 17.31 10.48
CA ALA A 146 -16.08 17.18 11.50
C ALA A 146 -16.17 15.85 12.27
N PHE A 147 -17.39 15.40 12.60
CA PHE A 147 -17.62 14.11 13.25
C PHE A 147 -17.21 12.92 12.35
N VAL A 148 -17.63 12.92 11.08
CA VAL A 148 -17.24 11.88 10.11
C VAL A 148 -15.73 11.84 9.91
N TYR A 149 -15.10 13.01 9.76
CA TYR A 149 -13.66 13.15 9.62
C TYR A 149 -12.90 12.61 10.84
N ALA A 150 -13.39 12.84 12.06
CA ALA A 150 -12.78 12.29 13.27
C ALA A 150 -12.77 10.76 13.29
N ILE A 151 -13.90 10.13 12.93
CA ILE A 151 -13.99 8.65 12.85
C ILE A 151 -13.06 8.12 11.77
N TRP A 152 -13.05 8.75 10.60
CA TRP A 152 -12.17 8.39 9.51
C TRP A 152 -10.69 8.51 9.90
N LEU A 153 -10.31 9.57 10.61
CA LEU A 153 -8.95 9.79 11.08
C LEU A 153 -8.50 8.69 12.07
N ILE A 154 -9.40 8.21 12.92
CA ILE A 154 -9.12 7.06 13.80
C ILE A 154 -8.84 5.80 12.97
N ALA A 155 -9.63 5.54 11.92
CA ALA A 155 -9.39 4.43 11.01
C ALA A 155 -8.01 4.54 10.32
N PHE A 156 -7.67 5.72 9.83
CA PHE A 156 -6.38 6.00 9.18
C PHE A 156 -5.20 5.77 10.14
N VAL A 157 -5.25 6.34 11.35
CA VAL A 157 -4.17 6.20 12.35
C VAL A 157 -4.01 4.76 12.82
N THR A 158 -5.09 4.04 13.08
CA THR A 158 -5.01 2.62 13.46
C THR A 158 -4.37 1.77 12.35
N GLY A 159 -4.68 2.06 11.09
CA GLY A 159 -4.06 1.42 9.93
C GLY A 159 -2.55 1.65 9.86
N MET A 160 -2.12 2.89 10.05
CA MET A 160 -0.69 3.25 10.10
C MET A 160 0.04 2.48 11.21
N ILE A 161 -0.51 2.45 12.43
CA ILE A 161 0.12 1.77 13.57
C ILE A 161 0.29 0.27 13.29
N ILE A 162 -0.74 -0.37 12.74
CA ILE A 162 -0.68 -1.80 12.40
C ILE A 162 0.35 -2.06 11.30
N GLY A 163 0.39 -1.23 10.26
CA GLY A 163 1.38 -1.32 9.20
C GLY A 163 2.82 -1.19 9.72
N MET A 164 3.07 -0.22 10.59
CA MET A 164 4.39 0.00 11.21
C MET A 164 4.82 -1.16 12.12
N LYS A 165 3.89 -1.74 12.89
CA LYS A 165 4.18 -2.92 13.72
C LYS A 165 4.61 -4.11 12.87
N LYS A 166 3.85 -4.41 11.81
CA LYS A 166 4.17 -5.49 10.88
C LYS A 166 5.53 -5.27 10.21
N ALA A 167 5.82 -4.04 9.77
CA ALA A 167 7.13 -3.71 9.19
C ALA A 167 8.30 -3.95 10.16
N ARG A 168 8.15 -3.57 11.44
CA ARG A 168 9.18 -3.78 12.47
C ARG A 168 9.41 -5.26 12.76
N GLU A 169 8.34 -6.06 12.83
CA GLU A 169 8.44 -7.50 13.06
C GLU A 169 9.28 -8.16 11.96
N HIS A 170 8.97 -7.89 10.69
CA HIS A 170 9.76 -8.39 9.55
C HIS A 170 11.25 -8.00 9.61
N SER A 171 11.59 -6.80 10.10
CA SER A 171 12.99 -6.39 10.28
C SER A 171 13.71 -7.11 11.43
N CYS A 172 12.99 -7.52 12.48
CA CYS A 172 13.58 -8.17 13.65
C CYS A 172 13.80 -9.68 13.45
N VAL A 173 13.04 -10.34 12.57
CA VAL A 173 13.25 -11.78 12.24
C VAL A 173 14.35 -11.99 11.19
N ALA A 174 14.86 -10.91 10.59
CA ALA A 174 15.92 -10.95 9.57
C ALA A 174 17.34 -10.87 10.16
N PHE A 175 17.49 -10.88 11.49
CA PHE A 175 18.77 -10.87 12.21
C PHE A 175 18.90 -12.08 13.13
#